data_AF-A0A8H7H8A5-F1
#
_entry.id   AF-A0A8H7H8A5-F1
#
_cell.length_a   1.000
_cell.length_b   1.000
_cell.length_c   1.000
_cell.angle_alpha   90.00
_cell.angle_beta   90.00
_cell.angle_gamma   90.00
#
_symmetry.space_group_name_H-M   'P 1'
#
loop_
_entity.id
_entity.type
_entity.pdbx_description
1 polymer ?
#
loop_
_entity_poly.entity_id
_entity_poly.type
_entity_poly.pdbx_seq_one_letter_code
_entity_poly.pdbx_strand_id
1 'polypeptide(L)'
;MSGVAALNIAKSNETYFFQGDRYVKFKWTPGTTDDEITYGPTEFAKEWASLKEAGFGWVDAILPIPEHDHRAYFFSGDKYARIEYVPGAPGDKILGGVRPIKGNWLSLDKAGFTEVTAALPVPGRSNEAYIFSGQQYCRIKYTEGKIDDELLDGPKPISVGWSKVGFTDFDTIFARPGSENGAYVFSGSEYSQIKVNVGGYDEIVSDKREIDQYWQALVRAGFY
;
A
#
# COMPACT_ATOMS: atom_id res chain seq x y z
N MET A 1 -3.60 -11.58 12.52
CA MET A 1 -3.89 -10.36 11.74
C MET A 1 -4.05 -10.77 10.30
N SER A 2 -5.08 -10.29 9.62
CA SER A 2 -5.23 -10.42 8.17
C SER A 2 -4.69 -9.13 7.55
N GLY A 3 -3.56 -9.17 6.86
CA GLY A 3 -2.99 -7.99 6.22
C GLY A 3 -4.00 -7.32 5.28
N VAL A 4 -3.91 -5.99 5.19
CA VAL A 4 -4.73 -5.17 4.30
C VAL A 4 -3.82 -4.35 3.40
N ALA A 5 -4.08 -4.33 2.10
CA ALA A 5 -3.28 -3.54 1.19
C ALA A 5 -4.10 -3.02 0.01
N ALA A 6 -3.68 -1.89 -0.54
CA ALA A 6 -4.30 -1.30 -1.72
C ALA A 6 -3.25 -0.98 -2.80
N LEU A 7 -3.60 -1.24 -4.06
CA LEU A 7 -2.77 -0.95 -5.21
C LEU A 7 -3.61 -0.29 -6.31
N ASN A 8 -3.36 0.99 -6.58
CA ASN A 8 -3.96 1.66 -7.72
C ASN A 8 -3.45 1.03 -9.02
N ILE A 9 -4.36 0.79 -9.95
CA ILE A 9 -4.04 0.33 -11.28
C ILE A 9 -3.70 1.55 -12.13
N ALA A 10 -2.44 1.68 -12.53
CA ALA A 10 -1.96 2.83 -13.30
C ALA A 10 -2.83 3.08 -14.54
N LYS A 11 -3.04 4.37 -14.85
CA LYS A 11 -3.84 4.85 -16.00
C LYS A 11 -5.30 4.36 -16.01
N SER A 12 -5.83 4.02 -14.84
CA SER A 12 -7.24 3.66 -14.66
C SER A 12 -7.82 4.30 -13.40
N ASN A 13 -9.15 4.25 -13.29
CA ASN A 13 -9.86 4.55 -12.06
C ASN A 13 -10.20 3.25 -11.34
N GLU A 14 -9.22 2.38 -11.16
CA GLU A 14 -9.39 1.11 -10.45
C GLU A 14 -8.28 0.90 -9.41
N THR A 15 -8.62 0.23 -8.31
CA THR A 15 -7.71 -0.15 -7.23
C THR A 15 -7.97 -1.58 -6.85
N TYR A 16 -6.91 -2.36 -6.72
CA TYR A 16 -6.99 -3.66 -6.06
C TYR A 16 -6.94 -3.46 -4.54
N PHE A 17 -7.91 -4.01 -3.83
CA PHE A 17 -7.88 -4.09 -2.36
C PHE A 17 -7.72 -5.54 -1.95
N PHE A 18 -6.74 -5.80 -1.08
CA PHE A 18 -6.42 -7.11 -0.52
C PHE A 18 -6.76 -7.11 0.97
N GLN A 19 -7.38 -8.19 1.46
CA GLN A 19 -7.62 -8.41 2.89
C GLN A 19 -7.65 -9.90 3.18
N GLY A 20 -6.77 -10.34 4.07
CA GLY A 20 -6.56 -11.78 4.31
C GLY A 20 -6.08 -12.46 3.03
N ASP A 21 -6.70 -13.57 2.64
CA ASP A 21 -6.38 -14.32 1.42
C ASP A 21 -7.19 -13.86 0.18
N ARG A 22 -8.02 -12.82 0.32
CA ARG A 22 -8.93 -12.35 -0.74
C ARG A 22 -8.53 -10.99 -1.28
N TYR A 23 -8.99 -10.70 -2.50
CA TYR A 23 -8.93 -9.38 -3.08
C TYR A 23 -10.19 -9.03 -3.88
N VAL A 24 -10.38 -7.73 -4.09
CA VAL A 24 -11.39 -7.16 -4.98
C VAL A 24 -10.75 -6.16 -5.91
N LYS A 25 -11.39 -5.93 -7.06
CA LYS A 25 -11.14 -4.78 -7.91
C LYS A 25 -12.24 -3.75 -7.68
N PHE A 26 -11.83 -2.60 -7.15
CA PHE A 26 -12.70 -1.48 -6.85
C PHE A 26 -12.54 -0.44 -7.94
N LYS A 27 -13.64 0.01 -8.52
CA LYS A 27 -13.67 1.06 -9.55
C LYS A 27 -14.23 2.34 -8.95
N TRP A 28 -13.50 3.41 -9.16
CA TRP A 28 -13.87 4.74 -8.70
C TRP A 28 -14.67 5.48 -9.77
N THR A 29 -15.64 6.26 -9.33
CA THR A 29 -16.38 7.20 -10.16
C THR A 29 -16.09 8.62 -9.68
N PRO A 30 -15.05 9.29 -10.24
CA PRO A 30 -14.66 10.61 -9.80
C PRO A 30 -15.83 11.61 -9.82
N GLY A 31 -16.04 12.30 -8.69
CA GLY A 31 -17.09 13.31 -8.55
C GLY A 31 -18.47 12.76 -8.15
N THR A 32 -18.62 11.44 -7.97
CA THR A 32 -19.82 10.82 -7.43
C THR A 32 -19.50 9.85 -6.29
N THR A 33 -20.52 9.18 -5.75
CA THR A 33 -20.40 8.10 -4.77
C THR A 33 -20.69 6.73 -5.40
N ASP A 34 -20.69 6.65 -6.73
CA ASP A 34 -21.05 5.44 -7.49
C ASP A 34 -19.83 4.53 -7.69
N ASP A 35 -19.05 4.36 -6.62
CA ASP A 35 -17.92 3.45 -6.64
C ASP A 35 -18.42 2.00 -6.52
N GLU A 36 -17.84 1.08 -7.28
CA GLU A 36 -18.35 -0.29 -7.42
C GLU A 36 -17.23 -1.34 -7.36
N ILE A 37 -17.57 -2.54 -6.90
CA ILE A 37 -16.71 -3.71 -7.05
C ILE A 37 -16.96 -4.30 -8.45
N THR A 38 -15.96 -4.22 -9.32
CA THR A 38 -16.06 -4.77 -10.69
C THR A 38 -15.61 -6.22 -10.77
N TYR A 39 -14.88 -6.70 -9.77
CA TYR A 39 -14.42 -8.09 -9.69
C TYR A 39 -14.12 -8.50 -8.24
N GLY A 40 -14.37 -9.78 -7.92
CA GLY A 40 -14.23 -10.32 -6.57
C GLY A 40 -15.49 -10.11 -5.71
N PRO A 41 -15.42 -10.45 -4.40
CA PRO A 41 -14.24 -10.94 -3.68
C PRO A 41 -13.87 -12.37 -4.10
N THR A 42 -12.59 -12.62 -4.30
CA THR A 42 -12.06 -13.96 -4.59
C THR A 42 -10.69 -14.13 -3.94
N GLU A 43 -10.29 -15.38 -3.72
CA GLU A 43 -8.95 -15.71 -3.24
C GLU A 43 -7.89 -15.22 -4.24
N PHE A 44 -6.92 -14.41 -3.79
CA PHE A 44 -5.91 -13.89 -4.72
C PHE A 44 -5.04 -15.01 -5.29
N ALA A 45 -4.84 -16.12 -4.56
CA ALA A 45 -4.01 -17.24 -5.02
C ALA A 45 -4.58 -17.97 -6.25
N LYS A 46 -5.85 -17.74 -6.60
CA LYS A 46 -6.48 -18.25 -7.83
C LYS A 46 -6.12 -17.42 -9.06
N GLU A 47 -5.93 -16.12 -8.88
CA GLU A 47 -5.79 -15.13 -9.95
C GLU A 47 -4.36 -14.58 -10.08
N TRP A 48 -3.62 -14.55 -8.97
CA TRP A 48 -2.25 -14.06 -8.86
C TRP A 48 -1.31 -15.25 -8.69
N ALA A 49 -0.82 -15.77 -9.80
CA ALA A 49 0.08 -16.93 -9.81
C ALA A 49 1.37 -16.64 -9.03
N SER A 50 1.86 -15.40 -9.11
CA SER A 50 3.07 -14.95 -8.39
C SER A 50 2.86 -14.91 -6.87
N LEU A 51 1.69 -14.50 -6.38
CA LEU A 51 1.41 -14.51 -4.93
C LEU A 51 1.28 -15.94 -4.38
N LYS A 52 0.70 -16.85 -5.17
CA LYS A 52 0.67 -18.28 -4.85
C LYS A 52 2.07 -18.89 -4.85
N GLU A 53 2.87 -18.64 -5.89
CA GLU A 53 4.26 -19.08 -5.99
C GLU A 53 5.10 -18.55 -4.82
N ALA A 54 4.82 -17.32 -4.39
CA ALA A 54 5.52 -16.71 -3.26
C ALA A 54 5.13 -17.31 -1.89
N GLY A 55 4.10 -18.16 -1.85
CA GLY A 55 3.55 -18.71 -0.62
C GLY A 55 3.03 -17.62 0.32
N PHE A 56 2.43 -16.57 -0.23
CA PHE A 56 1.82 -15.50 0.57
C PHE A 56 0.44 -15.96 1.04
N GLY A 57 0.21 -15.91 2.35
CA GLY A 57 -1.10 -16.18 2.95
C GLY A 57 -2.00 -14.93 3.01
N TRP A 58 -1.39 -13.76 2.94
CA TRP A 58 -2.01 -12.44 2.90
C TRP A 58 -1.02 -11.41 2.35
N VAL A 59 -1.47 -10.18 2.12
CA VAL A 59 -0.62 -9.04 1.72
C VAL A 59 -0.76 -7.95 2.78
N ASP A 60 0.35 -7.57 3.42
CA ASP A 60 0.37 -6.54 4.46
C ASP A 60 0.57 -5.14 3.88
N ALA A 61 1.35 -5.01 2.80
CA ALA A 61 1.59 -3.73 2.16
C ALA A 61 1.97 -3.91 0.70
N ILE A 62 1.72 -2.88 -0.10
CA ILE A 62 2.17 -2.80 -1.49
C ILE A 62 2.87 -1.45 -1.69
N LEU A 63 4.09 -1.48 -2.24
CA LEU A 63 4.82 -0.31 -2.70
C LEU A 63 4.86 -0.30 -4.24
N PRO A 64 4.02 0.51 -4.91
CA PRO A 64 4.10 0.71 -6.35
C PRO A 64 5.45 1.30 -6.76
N ILE A 65 5.96 0.91 -7.93
CA ILE A 65 7.20 1.47 -8.49
C ILE A 65 6.80 2.58 -9.48
N PRO A 66 7.03 3.88 -9.17
CA PRO A 66 6.45 4.99 -9.94
C PRO A 66 6.85 5.02 -11.43
N GLU A 67 8.03 4.51 -11.78
CA GLU A 67 8.54 4.48 -13.16
C GLU A 67 8.01 3.27 -13.97
N HIS A 68 7.24 2.39 -13.33
CA HIS A 68 6.69 1.18 -13.95
C HIS A 68 5.21 0.99 -13.60
N ASP A 69 4.34 1.26 -14.58
CA ASP A 69 2.88 1.23 -14.44
C ASP A 69 2.31 -0.03 -13.76
N HIS A 70 2.97 -1.18 -13.94
CA HIS A 70 2.48 -2.48 -13.45
C HIS A 70 3.56 -3.28 -12.71
N ARG A 71 4.39 -2.58 -11.93
CA ARG A 71 5.32 -3.23 -10.99
C ARG A 71 5.17 -2.68 -9.59
N ALA A 72 5.24 -3.57 -8.62
CA ALA A 72 5.22 -3.20 -7.21
C ALA A 72 5.98 -4.22 -6.36
N TYR A 73 6.40 -3.80 -5.17
CA TYR A 73 6.80 -4.71 -4.10
C TYR A 73 5.58 -5.06 -3.26
N PHE A 74 5.33 -6.34 -3.08
CA PHE A 74 4.29 -6.88 -2.20
C PHE A 74 4.96 -7.44 -0.96
N PHE A 75 4.50 -7.04 0.22
CA PHE A 75 5.03 -7.45 1.52
C PHE A 75 4.04 -8.38 2.22
N SER A 76 4.56 -9.41 2.90
CA SER A 76 3.77 -10.41 3.64
C SER A 76 4.62 -10.96 4.79
N GLY A 77 4.31 -10.57 6.02
CA GLY A 77 5.12 -10.85 7.21
C GLY A 77 6.54 -10.32 7.08
N ASP A 78 7.52 -11.21 7.22
CA ASP A 78 8.95 -10.90 7.18
C ASP A 78 9.57 -10.97 5.77
N LYS A 79 8.75 -11.18 4.73
CA LYS A 79 9.20 -11.38 3.34
C LYS A 79 8.48 -10.46 2.38
N TYR A 80 9.07 -10.32 1.19
CA TYR A 80 8.51 -9.55 0.10
C TYR A 80 8.80 -10.20 -1.26
N ALA A 81 8.01 -9.83 -2.25
CA ALA A 81 8.20 -10.19 -3.65
C ALA A 81 8.02 -8.94 -4.51
N ARG A 82 8.92 -8.75 -5.48
CA ARG A 82 8.71 -7.75 -6.53
C ARG A 82 7.93 -8.39 -7.67
N ILE A 83 6.77 -7.86 -8.00
CA ILE A 83 5.85 -8.47 -8.97
C ILE A 83 5.61 -7.51 -10.12
N GLU A 84 5.72 -8.02 -11.35
CA GLU A 84 5.14 -7.41 -12.54
C GLU A 84 3.78 -8.06 -12.79
N TYR A 85 2.71 -7.26 -12.88
CA TYR A 85 1.34 -7.76 -13.04
C TYR A 85 0.71 -7.28 -14.35
N VAL A 86 -0.38 -7.93 -14.76
CA VAL A 86 -1.16 -7.53 -15.93
C VAL A 86 -2.55 -7.11 -15.44
N PRO A 87 -2.93 -5.83 -15.56
CA PRO A 87 -4.24 -5.40 -15.12
C PRO A 87 -5.39 -6.14 -15.81
N GLY A 88 -6.29 -6.75 -15.04
CA GLY A 88 -7.48 -7.42 -15.57
C GLY A 88 -7.22 -8.69 -16.37
N ALA A 89 -6.01 -9.24 -16.34
CA ALA A 89 -5.68 -10.50 -17.01
C ALA A 89 -4.65 -11.31 -16.18
N PRO A 90 -4.63 -12.63 -16.31
CA PRO A 90 -3.58 -13.45 -15.71
C PRO A 90 -2.23 -13.19 -16.37
N GLY A 91 -1.14 -13.56 -15.69
CA GLY A 91 0.23 -13.45 -16.22
C GLY A 91 1.19 -12.62 -15.37
N ASP A 92 0.84 -12.39 -14.10
CA ASP A 92 1.73 -11.81 -13.11
C ASP A 92 2.96 -12.69 -12.84
N LYS A 93 4.12 -12.08 -12.59
CA LYS A 93 5.38 -12.80 -12.38
C LYS A 93 6.27 -12.16 -11.32
N ILE A 94 6.99 -13.01 -10.59
CA ILE A 94 7.99 -12.57 -9.60
C ILE A 94 9.28 -12.14 -10.32
N LEU A 95 9.80 -10.97 -9.96
CA LEU A 95 11.03 -10.37 -10.46
C LEU A 95 12.16 -10.46 -9.43
N GLY A 96 12.97 -11.51 -9.49
CA GLY A 96 14.16 -11.67 -8.65
C GLY A 96 13.96 -12.51 -7.38
N GLY A 97 12.85 -13.26 -7.33
CA GLY A 97 12.49 -14.20 -6.26
C GLY A 97 11.80 -13.55 -5.07
N VAL A 98 11.33 -14.41 -4.15
CA VAL A 98 10.86 -14.00 -2.82
C VAL A 98 12.05 -13.86 -1.90
N ARG A 99 12.10 -12.78 -1.12
CA ARG A 99 13.24 -12.48 -0.25
C ARG A 99 12.74 -12.05 1.14
N PRO A 100 13.51 -12.34 2.21
CA PRO A 100 13.24 -11.74 3.50
C PRO A 100 13.47 -10.23 3.42
N ILE A 101 12.71 -9.45 4.18
CA ILE A 101 12.92 -8.01 4.33
C ILE A 101 14.31 -7.76 4.93
N LYS A 102 14.62 -8.49 6.00
CA LYS A 102 15.91 -8.45 6.68
C LYS A 102 17.05 -8.75 5.72
N GLY A 103 18.05 -7.86 5.68
CA GLY A 103 19.23 -7.97 4.82
C GLY A 103 19.00 -7.66 3.33
N ASN A 104 17.77 -7.38 2.89
CA ASN A 104 17.47 -6.96 1.51
C ASN A 104 16.88 -5.54 1.43
N TRP A 105 16.46 -4.97 2.55
CA TRP A 105 16.15 -3.55 2.71
C TRP A 105 17.02 -2.97 3.83
N LEU A 106 18.18 -2.42 3.47
CA LEU A 106 19.20 -1.95 4.41
C LEU A 106 18.70 -0.76 5.25
N SER A 107 17.82 0.06 4.69
CA SER A 107 17.17 1.15 5.41
C SER A 107 16.21 0.64 6.49
N LEU A 108 15.51 -0.47 6.23
CA LEU A 108 14.59 -1.09 7.18
C LEU A 108 15.34 -1.83 8.29
N ASP A 109 16.45 -2.49 7.98
CA ASP A 109 17.36 -3.03 8.99
C ASP A 109 17.87 -1.94 9.94
N LYS A 110 18.28 -0.78 9.41
CA LYS A 110 18.69 0.39 10.20
C LYS A 110 17.56 0.96 11.04
N ALA A 111 16.34 0.96 10.52
CA ALA A 111 15.14 1.40 11.24
C ALA A 111 14.64 0.36 12.26
N GLY A 112 15.16 -0.87 12.24
CA GLY A 112 14.71 -1.97 13.08
C GLY A 112 13.36 -2.56 12.66
N PHE A 113 12.93 -2.34 11.41
CA PHE A 113 11.66 -2.85 10.89
C PHE A 113 11.84 -4.27 10.35
N THR A 114 11.09 -5.22 10.89
CA THR A 114 11.08 -6.63 10.44
C THR A 114 9.92 -6.96 9.51
N GLU A 115 8.93 -6.07 9.44
CA GLU A 115 7.71 -6.19 8.64
C GLU A 115 7.29 -4.81 8.13
N VAL A 116 6.43 -4.77 7.11
CA VAL A 116 5.87 -3.53 6.54
C VAL A 116 4.35 -3.62 6.58
N THR A 117 3.71 -2.71 7.30
CA THR A 117 2.25 -2.65 7.45
C THR A 117 1.59 -1.71 6.44
N ALA A 118 2.34 -0.75 5.90
CA ALA A 118 1.88 0.06 4.78
C ALA A 118 3.08 0.71 4.06
N ALA A 119 2.88 1.14 2.81
CA ALA A 119 3.92 1.84 2.05
C ALA A 119 3.30 2.85 1.09
N LEU A 120 3.98 3.98 0.90
CA LEU A 120 3.55 5.03 -0.02
C LEU A 120 4.76 5.63 -0.75
N PRO A 121 4.79 5.65 -2.09
CA PRO A 121 5.77 6.42 -2.84
C PRO A 121 5.70 7.91 -2.45
N VAL A 122 6.85 8.56 -2.27
CA VAL A 122 6.85 9.99 -1.97
C VAL A 122 6.39 10.76 -3.22
N PRO A 123 5.33 11.58 -3.14
CA PRO A 123 4.87 12.34 -4.30
C PRO A 123 5.97 13.20 -4.91
N GLY A 124 6.11 13.13 -6.24
CA GLY A 124 7.14 13.84 -6.98
C GLY A 124 8.57 13.28 -6.84
N ARG A 125 8.77 12.13 -6.18
CA ARG A 125 10.09 11.49 -6.04
C ARG A 125 10.02 10.00 -6.37
N SER A 126 10.44 9.61 -7.56
CA SER A 126 10.29 8.24 -8.07
C SER A 126 11.10 7.18 -7.31
N ASN A 127 12.14 7.59 -6.59
CA ASN A 127 13.05 6.72 -5.86
C ASN A 127 12.98 6.88 -4.33
N GLU A 128 11.92 7.51 -3.81
CA GLU A 128 11.69 7.62 -2.36
C GLU A 128 10.35 7.01 -1.96
N ALA A 129 10.30 6.43 -0.77
CA ALA A 129 9.08 5.88 -0.19
C ALA A 129 8.99 6.18 1.31
N TYR A 130 7.76 6.38 1.78
CA TYR A 130 7.43 6.23 3.19
C TYR A 130 7.07 4.77 3.46
N ILE A 131 7.72 4.17 4.45
CA ILE A 131 7.50 2.79 4.88
C ILE A 131 7.00 2.83 6.32
N PHE A 132 5.91 2.10 6.59
CA PHE A 132 5.25 2.04 7.88
C PHE A 132 5.37 0.62 8.46
N SER A 133 5.61 0.55 9.77
CA SER A 133 5.73 -0.70 10.51
C SER A 133 5.18 -0.50 11.92
N GLY A 134 4.00 -1.07 12.18
CA GLY A 134 3.24 -0.84 13.41
C GLY A 134 2.97 0.64 13.63
N GLN A 135 3.47 1.19 14.75
CA GLN A 135 3.27 2.60 15.12
C GLN A 135 4.39 3.54 14.63
N GLN A 136 5.33 3.02 13.83
CA GLN A 136 6.48 3.78 13.37
C GLN A 136 6.49 3.88 11.84
N TYR A 137 7.18 4.90 11.35
CA TYR A 137 7.48 5.04 9.93
C TYR A 137 8.91 5.53 9.71
N CYS A 138 9.42 5.30 8.51
CA CYS A 138 10.64 5.91 8.00
C CYS A 138 10.45 6.37 6.56
N ARG A 139 11.32 7.27 6.10
CA ARG A 139 11.44 7.62 4.69
C ARG A 139 12.75 7.07 4.15
N ILE A 140 12.68 6.42 3.01
CA ILE A 140 13.82 5.74 2.40
C ILE A 140 14.03 6.25 0.98
N LYS A 141 15.26 6.10 0.50
CA LYS A 141 15.60 6.17 -0.92
C LYS A 141 15.97 4.78 -1.39
N TYR A 142 15.48 4.34 -2.55
CA TYR A 142 15.74 2.99 -3.05
C TYR A 142 15.92 2.99 -4.57
N THR A 143 16.64 1.99 -5.06
CA THR A 143 16.69 1.68 -6.49
C THR A 143 15.99 0.35 -6.73
N GLU A 144 15.13 0.27 -7.74
CA GLU A 144 14.39 -0.96 -8.03
C GLU A 144 15.34 -2.16 -8.24
N GLY A 145 15.13 -3.25 -7.49
CA GLY A 145 15.87 -4.49 -7.62
C GLY A 145 17.30 -4.46 -7.07
N LYS A 146 17.71 -3.38 -6.40
CA LYS A 146 19.01 -3.29 -5.75
C LYS A 146 18.88 -3.31 -4.22
N ILE A 147 19.93 -3.80 -3.57
CA ILE A 147 20.10 -3.79 -2.12
C ILE A 147 21.09 -2.67 -1.79
N ASP A 148 20.66 -1.43 -2.03
CA ASP A 148 21.46 -0.21 -1.84
C ASP A 148 20.61 0.93 -1.24
N ASP A 149 19.47 0.60 -0.64
CA ASP A 149 18.53 1.57 -0.10
C ASP A 149 19.08 2.31 1.13
N GLU A 150 18.73 3.58 1.22
CA GLU A 150 19.23 4.52 2.23
C GLU A 150 18.08 5.01 3.11
N LEU A 151 18.30 4.99 4.42
CA LEU A 151 17.39 5.60 5.39
C LEU A 151 17.60 7.12 5.34
N LEU A 152 16.59 7.86 4.85
CA LEU A 152 16.63 9.31 4.74
C LEU A 152 16.10 10.03 5.98
N ASP A 153 15.07 9.45 6.62
CA ASP A 153 14.46 10.00 7.82
C ASP A 153 13.77 8.90 8.64
N GLY A 154 13.69 9.09 9.95
CA GLY A 154 13.11 8.11 10.87
C GLY A 154 14.13 7.07 11.38
N PRO A 155 13.66 6.04 12.11
CA PRO A 155 12.26 5.77 12.42
C PRO A 155 11.67 6.82 13.38
N LYS A 156 10.40 7.18 13.19
CA LYS A 156 9.64 8.08 14.05
C LYS A 156 8.26 7.52 14.30
N PRO A 157 7.60 7.86 15.43
CA PRO A 157 6.20 7.56 15.62
C PRO A 157 5.34 8.20 14.53
N ILE A 158 4.34 7.47 14.05
CA ILE A 158 3.33 7.97 13.10
C ILE A 158 2.60 9.17 13.70
N SER A 159 2.29 9.14 14.99
CA SER A 159 1.65 10.26 15.72
C SER A 159 2.44 11.58 15.69
N VAL A 160 3.72 11.55 15.33
CA VAL A 160 4.59 12.74 15.21
C VAL A 160 4.66 13.21 13.76
N GLY A 161 5.08 12.34 12.84
CA GLY A 161 5.29 12.71 11.42
C GLY A 161 4.03 12.73 10.57
N TRP A 162 2.95 12.11 11.06
CA TRP A 162 1.64 12.04 10.42
C TRP A 162 0.57 12.50 11.43
N SER A 163 0.96 13.49 12.26
CA SER A 163 0.16 13.93 13.41
C SER A 163 -1.21 14.48 13.03
N LYS A 164 -1.38 14.96 11.79
CA LYS A 164 -2.67 15.50 11.36
C LYS A 164 -3.65 14.38 11.04
N VAL A 165 -3.21 13.24 10.48
CA VAL A 165 -4.07 12.06 10.23
C VAL A 165 -4.80 11.62 11.51
N GLY A 166 -4.14 11.75 12.66
CA GLY A 166 -4.70 11.39 13.96
C GLY A 166 -4.82 9.88 14.20
N PHE A 167 -4.19 9.05 13.38
CA PHE A 167 -4.00 7.61 13.63
C PHE A 167 -2.59 7.33 14.19
N THR A 168 -2.46 6.22 14.89
CA THR A 168 -1.18 5.75 15.47
C THR A 168 -0.50 4.67 14.63
N ASP A 169 -1.25 4.04 13.74
CA ASP A 169 -0.91 2.92 12.87
C ASP A 169 -1.82 2.98 11.64
N PHE A 170 -1.41 2.35 10.54
CA PHE A 170 -2.17 2.30 9.30
C PHE A 170 -2.37 0.84 8.89
N ASP A 171 -3.61 0.47 8.56
CA ASP A 171 -3.93 -0.79 7.88
C ASP A 171 -3.46 -0.74 6.43
N THR A 172 -3.66 0.39 5.75
CA THR A 172 -3.08 0.66 4.43
C THR A 172 -3.04 2.16 4.15
N ILE A 173 -2.11 2.57 3.30
CA ILE A 173 -2.05 3.91 2.71
C ILE A 173 -1.83 3.77 1.20
N PHE A 174 -2.51 4.58 0.40
CA PHE A 174 -2.30 4.61 -1.04
C PHE A 174 -2.64 5.97 -1.63
N ALA A 175 -2.07 6.28 -2.78
CA ALA A 175 -2.30 7.55 -3.46
C ALA A 175 -3.79 7.72 -3.80
N ARG A 176 -4.34 8.92 -3.60
CA ARG A 176 -5.72 9.23 -4.00
C ARG A 176 -5.76 9.46 -5.51
N PRO A 177 -6.52 8.67 -6.29
CA PRO A 177 -6.64 8.87 -7.73
C PRO A 177 -7.05 10.30 -8.09
N GLY A 178 -6.44 10.85 -9.14
CA GLY A 178 -6.71 12.23 -9.59
C GLY A 178 -6.08 13.34 -8.73
N SER A 179 -5.19 13.00 -7.78
CA SER A 179 -4.51 13.97 -6.92
C SER A 179 -2.99 13.77 -6.98
N GLU A 180 -2.22 14.82 -7.25
CA GLU A 180 -0.75 14.72 -7.33
C GLU A 180 -0.11 14.30 -5.99
N ASN A 181 -0.59 14.88 -4.89
CA ASN A 181 -0.05 14.66 -3.54
C ASN A 181 -1.08 14.10 -2.57
N GLY A 182 -2.25 13.67 -3.06
CA GLY A 182 -3.31 13.14 -2.21
C GLY A 182 -3.06 11.69 -1.83
N ALA A 183 -3.45 11.30 -0.62
CA ALA A 183 -3.47 9.89 -0.20
C ALA A 183 -4.73 9.60 0.63
N TYR A 184 -5.18 8.35 0.56
CA TYR A 184 -6.10 7.78 1.53
C TYR A 184 -5.30 7.00 2.56
N VAL A 185 -5.68 7.16 3.83
CA VAL A 185 -5.12 6.41 4.96
C VAL A 185 -6.26 5.70 5.66
N PHE A 186 -6.14 4.39 5.86
CA PHE A 186 -7.13 3.56 6.55
C PHE A 186 -6.52 3.03 7.84
N SER A 187 -7.31 3.01 8.92
CA SER A 187 -6.95 2.44 10.22
C SER A 187 -8.21 2.07 11.00
N GLY A 188 -8.36 0.79 11.32
CA GLY A 188 -9.54 0.27 12.00
C GLY A 188 -10.81 0.44 11.18
N SER A 189 -11.84 1.06 11.75
CA SER A 189 -13.10 1.37 11.06
C SER A 189 -13.10 2.74 10.37
N GLU A 190 -12.00 3.49 10.45
CA GLU A 190 -11.93 4.87 9.97
C GLU A 190 -10.93 5.02 8.81
N TYR A 191 -11.17 6.05 7.98
CA TYR A 191 -10.21 6.50 6.98
C TYR A 191 -10.13 8.03 6.95
N SER A 192 -9.00 8.54 6.45
CA SER A 192 -8.74 9.97 6.27
C SER A 192 -8.21 10.25 4.86
N GLN A 193 -8.59 11.40 4.30
CA GLN A 193 -7.97 11.94 3.10
C GLN A 193 -6.93 12.98 3.50
N ILE A 194 -5.73 12.81 2.99
CA ILE A 194 -4.63 13.72 3.28
C ILE A 194 -3.98 14.22 2.01
N LYS A 195 -3.26 15.32 2.15
CA LYS A 195 -2.28 15.81 1.21
C LYS A 195 -0.91 15.62 1.85
N VAL A 196 -0.05 14.88 1.18
CA VAL A 196 1.28 14.52 1.64
C VAL A 196 2.25 15.64 1.26
N ASN A 197 2.84 16.29 2.25
CA ASN A 197 3.98 17.18 2.02
C ASN A 197 5.27 16.39 2.23
N VAL A 198 6.21 16.61 1.30
CA VAL A 198 7.51 15.95 1.34
C VAL A 198 8.30 16.40 2.57
N GLY A 199 8.75 15.44 3.39
CA GLY A 199 9.44 15.72 4.66
C GLY A 199 8.71 15.21 5.91
N GLY A 200 7.61 14.48 5.75
CA GLY A 200 6.85 13.92 6.87
C GLY A 200 5.97 14.96 7.54
N TYR A 201 5.26 15.76 6.74
CA TYR A 201 4.17 16.59 7.22
C TYR A 201 2.95 16.30 6.34
N ASP A 202 1.85 15.94 6.95
CA ASP A 202 0.57 15.75 6.28
C ASP A 202 -0.33 16.97 6.53
N GLU A 203 -1.08 17.35 5.50
CA GLU A 203 -2.22 18.26 5.62
C GLU A 203 -3.48 17.40 5.54
N ILE A 204 -4.37 17.51 6.53
CA ILE A 204 -5.70 16.91 6.41
C ILE A 204 -6.46 17.60 5.28
N VAL A 205 -7.00 16.81 4.36
CA VAL A 205 -8.00 17.27 3.39
C VAL A 205 -9.41 17.00 3.91
N SER A 206 -9.60 15.95 4.72
CA SER A 206 -10.83 15.70 5.46
C SER A 206 -10.57 15.07 6.82
N ASP A 207 -11.35 15.46 7.83
CA ASP A 207 -11.38 14.74 9.12
C ASP A 207 -11.66 13.25 8.92
N LYS A 208 -11.39 12.47 9.97
CA LYS A 208 -11.67 11.03 10.01
C LYS A 208 -13.13 10.74 9.67
N ARG A 209 -13.34 9.70 8.88
CA ARG A 209 -14.66 9.26 8.41
C ARG A 209 -14.77 7.76 8.58
N GLU A 210 -15.97 7.29 8.88
CA GLU A 210 -16.25 5.86 8.99
C GLU A 210 -16.19 5.19 7.61
N ILE A 211 -15.52 4.05 7.53
CA ILE A 211 -15.37 3.30 6.30
C ILE A 211 -16.72 2.77 5.82
N ASP A 212 -17.58 2.31 6.73
CA ASP A 212 -18.89 1.74 6.41
C ASP A 212 -19.86 2.74 5.75
N GLN A 213 -19.69 4.03 6.01
CA GLN A 213 -20.51 5.08 5.42
C GLN A 213 -20.06 5.43 4.00
N TYR A 214 -18.75 5.47 3.75
CA TYR A 214 -18.17 6.01 2.52
C TYR A 214 -17.61 4.96 1.56
N TRP A 215 -17.36 3.73 2.02
CA TRP A 215 -16.82 2.61 1.23
C TRP A 215 -17.75 1.40 1.29
N GLN A 216 -19.05 1.65 1.19
CA GLN A 216 -20.09 0.63 1.32
C GLN A 216 -19.87 -0.57 0.41
N ALA A 217 -19.30 -0.38 -0.78
CA ALA A 217 -19.00 -1.47 -1.70
C ALA A 217 -17.90 -2.41 -1.16
N LEU A 218 -16.88 -1.89 -0.48
CA LEU A 218 -15.86 -2.71 0.20
C LEU A 218 -16.48 -3.48 1.38
N VAL A 219 -17.26 -2.79 2.22
CA VAL A 219 -17.92 -3.41 3.39
C VAL A 219 -18.88 -4.51 2.97
N ARG A 220 -19.68 -4.30 1.92
CA ARG A 220 -20.57 -5.34 1.36
C ARG A 220 -19.81 -6.54 0.80
N ALA A 221 -18.57 -6.35 0.34
CA ALA A 221 -17.69 -7.43 -0.11
C ALA A 221 -16.99 -8.16 1.05
N GLY A 222 -17.21 -7.75 2.30
CA GLY A 222 -16.61 -8.33 3.50
C GLY A 222 -15.16 -7.88 3.73
N PHE A 223 -14.86 -6.64 3.34
CA PHE A 223 -13.62 -5.92 3.65
C PHE A 223 -13.97 -4.79 4.61
N TYR A 224 -13.15 -4.54 5.63
CA TYR A 224 -13.42 -3.61 6.74
C TYR A 224 -14.77 -3.83 7.46
#